data_AF-A0A8C6XUQ7-F1
#
_entry.id   AF-A0A8C6XUQ7-F1
#
_cell.length_a   1.000
_cell.length_b   1.000
_cell.length_c   1.000
_cell.angle_alpha   90.00
_cell.angle_beta   90.00
_cell.angle_gamma   90.00
#
_symmetry.space_group_name_H-M   'P 1'
#
loop_
_entity.id
_entity.type
_entity.pdbx_description
1 polymer ?
#
loop_
_entity_poly.entity_id
_entity_poly.type
_entity_poly.pdbx_seq_one_letter_code
_entity_poly.pdbx_strand_id
1 'polypeptide(L)'
;MAILGLRSMSHYSLRKRGIFMLKLICFTLTVFIFCEFLIYYVVIIQCHWPELKNQTLGINKPNSHSVLKTIFLSDPHLLGRINGHWLDKLRREWQMERAFQTALWLLQPEIVFILGDIFDEGKWSSSQAWSDDVRRYQKIFWHPDHTEVFGIVGNHDIGFHYEMTSFKLERFSKVFNFSSEKIITRKGINFLIVNSVALEGDRCIICRTAEAKLIELSHRLNCSLKVAPNAAPILLQHYPLYRRSDSECTGEDAAPMEKKNDLFREKYDVLSQEASQKLLWWFHPRLILSGHTHSACEVLHNGNIHEISVPSFSWRNRNNPSFIMGSITSTEVSLYKCFLPYENTVIAIYCTAGSVLAVLILAHFQPRLSPYHFVQRLITKYKAL
;
A
#
# COMPACT_ATOMS: atom_id res chain seq x y z
N MET A 1 25.37 -56.44 32.40
CA MET A 1 24.16 -55.94 31.71
C MET A 1 23.78 -54.48 32.01
N ALA A 2 24.25 -53.83 33.10
CA ALA A 2 23.86 -52.45 33.43
C ALA A 2 24.41 -51.34 32.50
N ILE A 3 25.58 -51.54 31.88
CA ILE A 3 26.25 -50.51 31.05
C ILE A 3 25.58 -50.35 29.66
N LEU A 4 24.96 -51.41 29.13
CA LEU A 4 24.21 -51.37 27.86
C LEU A 4 22.85 -50.64 28.02
N GLY A 5 22.21 -50.75 29.19
CA GLY A 5 20.96 -50.03 29.50
C GLY A 5 21.14 -48.51 29.62
N LEU A 6 22.23 -48.06 30.23
CA LEU A 6 22.56 -46.63 30.38
C LEU A 6 22.86 -45.94 29.03
N ARG A 7 23.57 -46.61 28.11
CA ARG A 7 23.79 -46.11 26.74
C ARG A 7 22.49 -46.02 25.94
N SER A 8 21.61 -47.02 26.06
CA SER A 8 20.30 -47.03 25.38
C SER A 8 19.35 -45.94 25.91
N MET A 9 19.29 -45.75 27.23
CA MET A 9 18.49 -44.68 27.86
C MET A 9 19.01 -43.27 27.54
N SER A 10 20.34 -43.09 27.48
CA SER A 10 20.98 -41.84 27.03
C SER A 10 20.64 -41.52 25.58
N HIS A 11 20.77 -42.49 24.66
CA HIS A 11 20.39 -42.33 23.26
C HIS A 11 18.89 -42.03 23.07
N TYR A 12 18.02 -42.68 23.84
CA TYR A 12 16.58 -42.45 23.79
C TYR A 12 16.19 -41.05 24.32
N SER A 13 16.84 -40.58 25.38
CA SER A 13 16.68 -39.23 25.92
C SER A 13 17.18 -38.15 24.93
N LEU A 14 18.35 -38.37 24.30
CA LEU A 14 18.89 -37.51 23.25
C LEU A 14 17.97 -37.45 22.02
N ARG A 15 17.44 -38.61 21.58
CA ARG A 15 16.49 -38.68 20.47
C ARG A 15 15.18 -37.95 20.78
N LYS A 16 14.65 -38.06 22.01
CA LYS A 16 13.45 -37.33 22.44
C LYS A 16 13.66 -35.82 22.48
N ARG A 17 14.81 -35.36 23.00
CA ARG A 17 15.19 -33.94 22.98
C ARG A 17 15.33 -33.42 21.54
N GLY A 18 15.97 -34.20 20.66
CA GLY A 18 16.09 -33.87 19.24
C GLY A 18 14.73 -33.73 18.54
N ILE A 19 13.81 -34.66 18.76
CA ILE A 19 12.44 -34.59 18.19
C ILE A 19 11.69 -33.37 18.74
N PHE A 20 11.82 -33.06 20.03
CA PHE A 20 11.18 -31.87 20.61
C PHE A 20 11.72 -30.58 20.00
N MET A 21 13.05 -30.44 19.91
CA MET A 21 13.68 -29.28 19.26
C MET A 21 13.26 -29.14 17.79
N LEU A 22 13.19 -30.26 17.05
CA LEU A 22 12.70 -30.25 15.67
C LEU A 22 11.25 -29.73 15.59
N LYS A 23 10.36 -30.17 16.49
CA LYS A 23 8.98 -29.65 16.54
C LYS A 23 8.93 -28.15 16.81
N LEU A 24 9.76 -27.65 17.73
CA LEU A 24 9.82 -26.22 18.01
C LEU A 24 10.31 -25.43 16.79
N ILE A 25 11.35 -25.91 16.12
CA ILE A 25 11.88 -25.30 14.89
C ILE A 25 10.80 -25.29 13.81
N CYS A 26 10.14 -26.43 13.55
CA CYS A 26 9.06 -26.51 12.57
C CYS A 26 7.91 -25.55 12.89
N PHE A 27 7.52 -25.44 14.16
CA PHE A 27 6.47 -24.51 14.59
C PHE A 27 6.88 -23.06 14.33
N THR A 28 8.05 -22.64 14.79
CA THR A 28 8.56 -21.28 14.59
C THR A 28 8.70 -20.94 13.11
N LEU A 29 9.25 -21.85 12.31
CA LEU A 29 9.36 -21.66 10.86
C LEU A 29 8.00 -21.55 10.19
N THR A 30 7.01 -22.34 10.60
CA THR A 30 5.66 -22.28 10.03
C THR A 30 5.01 -20.93 10.32
N VAL A 31 5.10 -20.45 11.56
CA VAL A 31 4.56 -19.13 11.94
C VAL A 31 5.27 -18.01 11.18
N PHE A 32 6.60 -18.07 11.07
CA PHE A 32 7.38 -17.10 10.31
C PHE A 32 6.98 -17.09 8.83
N ILE A 33 6.92 -18.26 8.17
CA ILE A 33 6.50 -18.36 6.77
C ILE A 33 5.08 -17.85 6.57
N PHE A 34 4.18 -18.14 7.52
CA PHE A 34 2.81 -17.63 7.44
C PHE A 34 2.77 -16.10 7.51
N CYS A 35 3.36 -15.51 8.55
CA CYS A 35 3.33 -14.08 8.82
C CYS A 35 4.13 -13.24 7.80
N GLU A 36 5.26 -13.76 7.32
CA GLU A 36 6.13 -13.03 6.41
C GLU A 36 5.79 -13.25 4.94
N PHE A 37 5.01 -14.27 4.59
CA PHE A 37 4.76 -14.62 3.20
C PHE A 37 3.30 -15.03 2.91
N LEU A 38 2.78 -16.09 3.55
CA LEU A 38 1.48 -16.65 3.15
C LEU A 38 0.28 -15.75 3.47
N ILE A 39 0.37 -14.92 4.51
CA ILE A 39 -0.74 -14.06 4.92
C ILE A 39 -1.17 -13.10 3.81
N TYR A 40 -0.24 -12.62 2.98
CA TYR A 40 -0.57 -11.74 1.85
C TYR A 40 -1.41 -12.48 0.81
N TYR A 41 -1.11 -13.76 0.53
CA TYR A 41 -1.91 -14.57 -0.38
C TYR A 41 -3.30 -14.81 0.19
N VAL A 42 -3.40 -15.14 1.48
CA VAL A 42 -4.69 -15.37 2.15
C VAL A 42 -5.59 -14.14 2.08
N VAL A 43 -5.03 -12.94 2.25
CA VAL A 43 -5.81 -11.69 2.21
C VAL A 43 -6.12 -11.26 0.78
N ILE A 44 -5.12 -11.21 -0.10
CA ILE A 44 -5.28 -10.65 -1.47
C ILE A 44 -6.09 -11.56 -2.38
N ILE A 45 -6.07 -12.89 -2.20
CA ILE A 45 -6.88 -13.82 -3.02
C ILE A 45 -8.38 -13.60 -2.87
N GLN A 46 -8.81 -12.91 -1.82
CA GLN A 46 -10.22 -12.55 -1.60
C GLN A 46 -10.66 -11.34 -2.44
N CYS A 47 -9.72 -10.64 -3.07
CA CYS A 47 -10.00 -9.49 -3.92
C CYS A 47 -10.32 -9.94 -5.36
N HIS A 48 -11.35 -9.32 -5.94
CA HIS A 48 -11.81 -9.64 -7.28
C HIS A 48 -11.91 -8.36 -8.11
N TRP A 49 -11.71 -8.50 -9.42
CA TRP A 49 -11.94 -7.38 -10.35
C TRP A 49 -13.43 -7.01 -10.34
N PRO A 50 -13.78 -5.74 -10.12
CA PRO A 50 -15.19 -5.33 -10.06
C PRO A 50 -15.84 -5.46 -11.43
N GLU A 51 -17.10 -5.88 -11.45
CA GLU A 51 -17.89 -5.97 -12.69
C GLU A 51 -18.39 -4.60 -13.14
N LEU A 52 -18.48 -4.41 -14.45
CA LEU A 52 -19.00 -3.19 -15.07
C LEU A 52 -20.53 -3.18 -15.05
N LYS A 53 -21.16 -2.00 -14.97
CA LYS A 53 -22.63 -1.87 -14.88
C LYS A 53 -23.35 -2.49 -16.08
N ASN A 54 -22.81 -2.32 -17.28
CA ASN A 54 -23.38 -2.95 -18.48
C ASN A 54 -23.26 -4.48 -18.47
N GLN A 55 -22.22 -5.05 -17.83
CA GLN A 55 -22.08 -6.50 -17.66
C GLN A 55 -23.12 -7.04 -16.68
N THR A 56 -23.34 -6.36 -15.56
CA THR A 56 -24.32 -6.78 -14.54
C THR A 56 -25.75 -6.67 -15.03
N LEU A 57 -26.05 -5.67 -15.89
CA LEU A 57 -27.37 -5.50 -16.52
C LEU A 57 -27.58 -6.41 -17.75
N GLY A 58 -26.56 -7.16 -18.19
CA GLY A 58 -26.64 -8.02 -19.38
C GLY A 58 -26.76 -7.26 -20.72
N ILE A 59 -26.57 -5.94 -20.71
CA ILE A 59 -26.68 -5.07 -21.89
C ILE A 59 -25.28 -4.91 -22.49
N ASN A 60 -25.07 -5.41 -23.71
CA ASN A 60 -23.82 -5.25 -24.47
C ASN A 60 -22.57 -5.55 -23.63
N LYS A 61 -22.27 -6.83 -23.36
CA LYS A 61 -21.00 -7.22 -22.71
C LYS A 61 -19.85 -6.54 -23.45
N PRO A 62 -19.13 -5.58 -22.84
CA PRO A 62 -17.99 -4.97 -23.48
C PRO A 62 -16.99 -6.08 -23.81
N ASN A 63 -16.41 -6.00 -25.00
CA ASN A 63 -15.45 -6.99 -25.43
C ASN A 63 -14.35 -7.08 -24.37
N SER A 64 -13.97 -8.28 -23.92
CA SER A 64 -13.04 -8.44 -22.78
C SER A 64 -11.71 -7.71 -23.03
N HIS A 65 -11.33 -7.53 -24.30
CA HIS A 65 -10.15 -6.78 -24.71
C HIS A 65 -10.24 -5.26 -24.49
N SER A 66 -11.44 -4.69 -24.35
CA SER A 66 -11.65 -3.26 -24.10
C SER A 66 -11.59 -2.88 -22.62
N VAL A 67 -11.72 -3.85 -21.73
CA VAL A 67 -11.61 -3.61 -20.28
C VAL A 67 -10.13 -3.52 -19.93
N LEU A 68 -9.75 -2.42 -19.31
CA LEU A 68 -8.42 -2.20 -18.75
C LEU A 68 -8.47 -2.51 -17.25
N LYS A 69 -7.62 -3.46 -16.82
CA LYS A 69 -7.44 -3.79 -15.41
C LYS A 69 -6.34 -2.93 -14.81
N THR A 70 -6.70 -2.05 -13.88
CA THR A 70 -5.78 -1.06 -13.30
C THR A 70 -5.73 -1.17 -11.78
N ILE A 71 -4.54 -1.07 -11.19
CA ILE A 71 -4.35 -0.87 -9.74
C ILE A 71 -3.92 0.58 -9.48
N PHE A 72 -4.45 1.18 -8.43
CA PHE A 72 -4.03 2.47 -7.89
C PHE A 72 -3.60 2.27 -6.44
N LEU A 73 -2.36 2.64 -6.12
CA LEU A 73 -1.83 2.64 -4.77
C LEU A 73 -1.20 4.00 -4.47
N SER A 74 -1.07 4.36 -3.21
CA SER A 74 -0.54 5.65 -2.78
C SER A 74 0.39 5.51 -1.59
N ASP A 75 1.25 6.51 -1.40
CA ASP A 75 2.03 6.74 -0.18
C ASP A 75 2.76 5.48 0.32
N PRO A 76 3.58 4.80 -0.51
CA PRO A 76 4.40 3.70 -0.01
C PRO A 76 5.47 4.19 0.98
N HIS A 77 5.98 5.43 0.87
CA HIS A 77 7.01 6.00 1.74
C HIS A 77 8.20 5.07 1.96
N LEU A 78 8.99 4.80 0.91
CA LEU A 78 10.26 4.11 1.09
C LEU A 78 11.13 4.89 2.05
N LEU A 79 11.49 4.27 3.19
CA LEU A 79 12.24 4.94 4.24
C LEU A 79 13.61 5.34 3.73
N GLY A 80 13.95 6.62 3.92
CA GLY A 80 15.26 7.15 3.55
C GLY A 80 16.35 6.80 4.56
N ARG A 81 17.48 7.50 4.45
CA ARG A 81 18.69 7.26 5.24
C ARG A 81 18.81 8.20 6.44
N ILE A 82 18.13 9.34 6.42
CA ILE A 82 18.31 10.44 7.36
C ILE A 82 17.56 10.15 8.66
N ASN A 83 16.25 9.92 8.57
CA ASN A 83 15.35 9.69 9.69
C ASN A 83 14.84 8.24 9.76
N GLY A 84 15.06 7.44 8.70
CA GLY A 84 14.64 6.05 8.65
C GLY A 84 15.41 5.11 9.59
N HIS A 85 14.70 4.49 10.54
CA HIS A 85 15.28 3.44 11.39
C HIS A 85 15.41 2.12 10.62
N TRP A 86 16.55 1.41 10.72
CA TRP A 86 16.85 0.23 9.90
C TRP A 86 15.84 -0.92 10.06
N LEU A 87 15.33 -1.16 11.28
CA LEU A 87 14.37 -2.22 11.54
C LEU A 87 12.99 -1.87 10.98
N ASP A 88 12.61 -0.59 11.08
CA ASP A 88 11.37 -0.10 10.51
C ASP A 88 11.45 -0.25 8.99
N LYS A 89 12.54 0.24 8.40
CA LYS A 89 12.86 0.09 6.98
C LYS A 89 12.73 -1.35 6.49
N LEU A 90 13.41 -2.30 7.17
CA LEU A 90 13.33 -3.71 6.85
C LEU A 90 11.88 -4.22 6.85
N ARG A 91 11.11 -3.87 7.90
CA ARG A 91 9.75 -4.37 8.07
C ARG A 91 8.77 -3.79 7.05
N ARG A 92 8.79 -2.47 6.84
CA ARG A 92 7.85 -1.78 5.92
C ARG A 92 8.14 -2.15 4.47
N GLU A 93 9.42 -2.20 4.09
CA GLU A 93 9.80 -2.54 2.72
C GLU A 93 9.56 -4.01 2.41
N TRP A 94 9.79 -4.91 3.37
CA TRP A 94 9.39 -6.30 3.22
C TRP A 94 7.88 -6.43 3.01
N GLN A 95 7.07 -5.72 3.80
CA GLN A 95 5.62 -5.72 3.62
C GLN A 95 5.20 -5.23 2.24
N MET A 96 5.72 -4.07 1.81
CA MET A 96 5.38 -3.52 0.50
C MET A 96 5.79 -4.47 -0.62
N GLU A 97 6.99 -5.06 -0.55
CA GLU A 97 7.46 -6.02 -1.54
C GLU A 97 6.54 -7.25 -1.60
N ARG A 98 6.23 -7.86 -0.45
CA ARG A 98 5.36 -9.04 -0.43
C ARG A 98 3.94 -8.73 -0.88
N ALA A 99 3.37 -7.60 -0.46
CA ALA A 99 2.05 -7.17 -0.87
C ALA A 99 1.98 -6.91 -2.39
N PHE A 100 2.92 -6.13 -2.93
CA PHE A 100 2.94 -5.77 -4.35
C PHE A 100 3.17 -6.99 -5.25
N GLN A 101 4.17 -7.82 -4.94
CA GLN A 101 4.46 -9.02 -5.72
C GLN A 101 3.29 -10.03 -5.69
N THR A 102 2.64 -10.18 -4.54
CA THR A 102 1.46 -11.05 -4.42
C THR A 102 0.26 -10.50 -5.20
N ALA A 103 0.04 -9.18 -5.16
CA ALA A 103 -1.01 -8.52 -5.93
C ALA A 103 -0.79 -8.66 -7.44
N LEU A 104 0.43 -8.44 -7.94
CA LEU A 104 0.75 -8.68 -9.35
C LEU A 104 0.53 -10.13 -9.75
N TRP A 105 1.01 -11.07 -8.92
CA TRP A 105 0.88 -12.50 -9.19
C TRP A 105 -0.58 -12.95 -9.29
N LEU A 106 -1.41 -12.61 -8.30
CA LEU A 106 -2.80 -13.08 -8.23
C LEU A 106 -3.75 -12.30 -9.14
N LEU A 107 -3.58 -10.97 -9.22
CA LEU A 107 -4.56 -10.10 -9.86
C LEU A 107 -4.23 -9.80 -11.33
N GLN A 108 -2.95 -9.92 -11.71
CA GLN A 108 -2.44 -9.70 -13.09
C GLN A 108 -2.99 -8.40 -13.70
N PRO A 109 -2.74 -7.22 -13.10
CA PRO A 109 -3.15 -5.95 -13.68
C PRO A 109 -2.35 -5.63 -14.95
N GLU A 110 -2.95 -4.87 -15.85
CA GLU A 110 -2.26 -4.33 -17.03
C GLU A 110 -1.49 -3.06 -16.68
N ILE A 111 -2.03 -2.25 -15.76
CA ILE A 111 -1.42 -0.98 -15.35
C ILE A 111 -1.49 -0.81 -13.83
N VAL A 112 -0.44 -0.22 -13.26
CA VAL A 112 -0.42 0.27 -11.88
C VAL A 112 -0.04 1.75 -11.86
N PHE A 113 -0.79 2.55 -11.10
CA PHE A 113 -0.42 3.93 -10.78
C PHE A 113 -0.05 4.04 -9.29
N ILE A 114 1.07 4.71 -9.01
CA ILE A 114 1.53 5.06 -7.66
C ILE A 114 1.33 6.57 -7.47
N LEU A 115 0.40 6.97 -6.62
CA LEU A 115 -0.12 8.34 -6.49
C LEU A 115 0.72 9.22 -5.55
N GLY A 116 2.04 9.28 -5.77
CA GLY A 116 2.94 10.12 -5.01
C GLY A 116 3.50 9.50 -3.74
N ASP A 117 4.42 10.25 -3.14
CA ASP A 117 5.18 9.90 -1.93
C ASP A 117 5.79 8.50 -2.01
N ILE A 118 6.44 8.27 -3.15
CA ILE A 118 7.16 7.02 -3.41
C ILE A 118 8.31 6.87 -2.41
N PHE A 119 9.05 7.95 -2.19
CA PHE A 119 10.13 8.04 -1.23
C PHE A 119 9.75 8.95 -0.07
N ASP A 120 10.09 8.58 1.16
CA ASP A 120 9.79 9.39 2.34
C ASP A 120 10.69 10.63 2.47
N GLU A 121 11.95 10.49 2.05
CA GLU A 121 12.99 11.51 2.21
C GLU A 121 13.53 12.01 0.87
N GLY A 122 12.85 11.72 -0.24
CA GLY A 122 13.27 12.13 -1.57
C GLY A 122 13.69 13.60 -1.57
N LYS A 123 12.85 14.48 -1.04
CA LYS A 123 13.07 15.93 -0.85
C LYS A 123 14.39 16.34 -0.18
N TRP A 124 14.99 15.48 0.64
CA TRP A 124 16.24 15.71 1.39
C TRP A 124 17.39 14.80 0.93
N SER A 125 17.14 13.80 0.10
CA SER A 125 18.14 12.82 -0.33
C SER A 125 19.27 13.44 -1.13
N SER A 126 20.51 13.11 -0.76
CA SER A 126 21.70 13.30 -1.60
C SER A 126 21.63 12.43 -2.85
N SER A 127 22.47 12.69 -3.87
CA SER A 127 22.48 11.89 -5.09
C SER A 127 22.75 10.40 -4.85
N GLN A 128 23.60 10.08 -3.88
CA GLN A 128 23.87 8.68 -3.51
C GLN A 128 22.67 8.05 -2.80
N ALA A 129 22.10 8.72 -1.80
CA ALA A 129 20.93 8.22 -1.09
C ALA A 129 19.74 8.01 -2.06
N TRP A 130 19.51 8.97 -2.96
CA TRP A 130 18.52 8.84 -4.03
C TRP A 130 18.75 7.61 -4.90
N SER A 131 19.99 7.37 -5.35
CA SER A 131 20.32 6.17 -6.14
C SER A 131 20.06 4.88 -5.36
N ASP A 132 20.39 4.86 -4.08
CA ASP A 132 20.14 3.70 -3.20
C ASP A 132 18.63 3.46 -3.01
N ASP A 133 17.85 4.52 -2.84
CA ASP A 133 16.40 4.47 -2.71
C ASP A 133 15.74 3.98 -4.01
N VAL A 134 16.19 4.47 -5.17
CA VAL A 134 15.72 4.03 -6.50
C VAL A 134 15.99 2.55 -6.74
N ARG A 135 17.18 2.03 -6.37
CA ARG A 135 17.46 0.60 -6.51
C ARG A 135 16.53 -0.26 -5.65
N ARG A 136 16.18 0.21 -4.45
CA ARG A 136 15.22 -0.48 -3.58
C ARG A 136 13.80 -0.40 -4.14
N TYR A 137 13.38 0.75 -4.65
CA TYR A 137 12.11 0.91 -5.36
C TYR A 137 11.98 -0.11 -6.49
N GLN A 138 13.00 -0.22 -7.35
CA GLN A 138 13.00 -1.16 -8.48
C GLN A 138 12.90 -2.63 -8.04
N LYS A 139 13.45 -2.97 -6.87
CA LYS A 139 13.31 -4.31 -6.28
C LYS A 139 11.90 -4.55 -5.74
N ILE A 140 11.39 -3.63 -4.92
CA ILE A 140 10.11 -3.74 -4.22
C ILE A 140 8.96 -3.79 -5.24
N PHE A 141 8.99 -2.86 -6.20
CA PHE A 141 7.99 -2.70 -7.25
C PHE A 141 8.43 -3.32 -8.58
N TRP A 142 9.21 -4.39 -8.52
CA TRP A 142 9.53 -5.17 -9.71
C TRP A 142 8.25 -5.68 -10.38
N HIS A 143 8.17 -5.57 -11.70
CA HIS A 143 6.99 -5.93 -12.47
C HIS A 143 7.42 -6.56 -13.80
N PRO A 144 6.60 -7.46 -14.39
CA PRO A 144 6.86 -8.04 -15.69
C PRO A 144 6.56 -7.04 -16.83
N ASP A 145 7.11 -7.28 -18.01
CA ASP A 145 7.00 -6.39 -19.17
C ASP A 145 5.55 -6.14 -19.65
N HIS A 146 4.61 -7.03 -19.32
CA HIS A 146 3.19 -6.89 -19.65
C HIS A 146 2.39 -6.01 -18.68
N THR A 147 3.01 -5.53 -17.60
CA THR A 147 2.39 -4.62 -16.63
C THR A 147 3.12 -3.28 -16.66
N GLU A 148 2.42 -2.19 -16.98
CA GLU A 148 3.00 -0.84 -16.92
C GLU A 148 2.86 -0.26 -15.50
N VAL A 149 3.92 0.34 -14.96
CA VAL A 149 3.88 1.02 -13.66
C VAL A 149 4.25 2.49 -13.82
N PHE A 150 3.36 3.39 -13.40
CA PHE A 150 3.55 4.83 -13.46
C PHE A 150 3.62 5.44 -12.06
N GLY A 151 4.70 6.18 -11.79
CA GLY A 151 4.85 6.98 -10.58
C GLY A 151 4.43 8.43 -10.81
N ILE A 152 3.53 8.93 -9.97
CA ILE A 152 3.19 10.36 -9.86
C ILE A 152 4.03 10.94 -8.73
N VAL A 153 4.37 12.21 -8.84
CA VAL A 153 5.19 12.89 -7.84
C VAL A 153 4.36 13.36 -6.65
N GLY A 154 4.88 13.17 -5.43
CA GLY A 154 4.35 13.76 -4.20
C GLY A 154 5.32 14.72 -3.50
N ASN A 155 4.93 15.26 -2.36
CA ASN A 155 5.73 16.24 -1.62
C ASN A 155 6.91 15.61 -0.87
N HIS A 156 6.85 14.35 -0.48
CA HIS A 156 8.01 13.66 0.08
C HIS A 156 9.07 13.36 -1.00
N ASP A 157 8.68 13.24 -2.27
CA ASP A 157 9.59 12.98 -3.38
C ASP A 157 10.43 14.21 -3.75
N ILE A 158 9.80 15.39 -3.86
CA ILE A 158 10.44 16.62 -4.37
C ILE A 158 10.41 17.82 -3.42
N GLY A 159 9.72 17.70 -2.29
CA GLY A 159 9.49 18.76 -1.31
C GLY A 159 8.08 19.32 -1.42
N PHE A 160 7.59 19.92 -0.33
CA PHE A 160 6.48 20.87 -0.44
C PHE A 160 6.87 22.02 -1.38
N HIS A 161 5.91 22.84 -1.80
CA HIS A 161 6.14 23.93 -2.75
C HIS A 161 7.39 24.78 -2.44
N TYR A 162 7.57 25.19 -1.19
CA TYR A 162 8.72 26.02 -0.77
C TYR A 162 10.09 25.30 -0.81
N GLU A 163 10.11 23.97 -0.88
CA GLU A 163 11.31 23.13 -0.99
C GLU A 163 11.49 22.52 -2.39
N MET A 164 10.49 22.67 -3.27
CA MET A 164 10.49 22.11 -4.61
C MET A 164 11.52 22.84 -5.49
N THR A 165 12.34 22.08 -6.22
CA THR A 165 13.32 22.63 -7.17
C THR A 165 13.31 21.86 -8.48
N SER A 166 13.75 22.50 -9.56
CA SER A 166 13.85 21.85 -10.88
C SER A 166 14.75 20.62 -10.84
N PHE A 167 15.85 20.66 -10.08
CA PHE A 167 16.72 19.50 -9.89
C PHE A 167 15.99 18.30 -9.28
N LYS A 168 15.20 18.52 -8.22
CA LYS A 168 14.46 17.43 -7.54
C LYS A 168 13.39 16.85 -8.46
N LEU A 169 12.70 17.70 -9.21
CA LEU A 169 11.71 17.31 -10.21
C LEU A 169 12.35 16.54 -11.37
N GLU A 170 13.43 17.03 -11.96
CA GLU A 170 14.13 16.40 -13.09
C GLU A 170 14.68 15.02 -12.75
N ARG A 171 15.28 14.85 -11.56
CA ARG A 171 15.76 13.51 -11.14
C ARG A 171 14.61 12.53 -10.93
N PHE A 172 13.45 13.00 -10.44
CA PHE A 172 12.24 12.18 -10.32
C PHE A 172 11.73 11.80 -11.71
N SER A 173 11.57 12.79 -12.59
CA SER A 173 11.20 12.62 -14.00
C SER A 173 12.05 11.58 -14.72
N LYS A 174 13.36 11.60 -14.50
CA LYS A 174 14.30 10.65 -15.13
C LYS A 174 14.05 9.20 -14.70
N VAL A 175 13.68 8.96 -13.44
CA VAL A 175 13.46 7.60 -12.91
C VAL A 175 12.09 7.06 -13.32
N PHE A 176 11.05 7.89 -13.25
CA PHE A 176 9.67 7.46 -13.43
C PHE A 176 9.09 7.76 -14.83
N ASN A 177 9.92 8.28 -15.75
CA ASN A 177 9.47 8.82 -17.05
C ASN A 177 8.29 9.81 -16.89
N PHE A 178 8.34 10.57 -15.79
CA PHE A 178 7.32 11.51 -15.40
C PHE A 178 7.57 12.85 -16.08
N SER A 179 6.56 13.40 -16.73
CA SER A 179 6.55 14.80 -17.13
C SER A 179 5.48 15.49 -16.30
N SER A 180 5.79 16.67 -15.76
CA SER A 180 4.76 17.53 -15.18
C SER A 180 3.68 17.68 -16.24
N GLU A 181 2.49 17.15 -15.92
CA GLU A 181 1.28 17.16 -16.73
C GLU A 181 1.37 16.30 -18.01
N LYS A 182 0.66 15.17 -18.02
CA LYS A 182 0.63 14.25 -19.17
C LYS A 182 -0.70 13.53 -19.28
N ILE A 183 -1.13 13.27 -20.52
CA ILE A 183 -2.20 12.32 -20.79
C ILE A 183 -1.60 11.00 -21.23
N ILE A 184 -1.92 9.93 -20.50
CA ILE A 184 -1.62 8.56 -20.90
C ILE A 184 -2.90 7.94 -21.44
N THR A 185 -2.88 7.53 -22.70
CA THR A 185 -4.03 6.87 -23.34
C THR A 185 -3.77 5.38 -23.51
N ARG A 186 -4.66 4.55 -22.97
CA ARG A 186 -4.63 3.08 -23.10
C ARG A 186 -6.05 2.56 -23.30
N LYS A 187 -6.27 1.69 -24.30
CA LYS A 187 -7.61 1.16 -24.65
C LYS A 187 -8.70 2.24 -24.79
N GLY A 188 -8.33 3.43 -25.28
CA GLY A 188 -9.25 4.56 -25.43
C GLY A 188 -9.61 5.30 -24.13
N ILE A 189 -8.93 4.99 -23.02
CA ILE A 189 -9.08 5.65 -21.72
C ILE A 189 -7.97 6.68 -21.56
N ASN A 190 -8.33 7.91 -21.20
CA ASN A 190 -7.37 8.99 -20.94
C ASN A 190 -7.13 9.12 -19.44
N PHE A 191 -5.88 8.94 -19.02
CA PHE A 191 -5.42 9.24 -17.66
C PHE A 191 -4.65 10.56 -17.67
N LEU A 192 -5.17 11.59 -17.01
CA LEU A 192 -4.49 12.88 -16.84
C LEU A 192 -3.68 12.84 -15.56
N ILE A 193 -2.36 12.84 -15.68
CA ILE A 193 -1.43 12.93 -14.56
C ILE A 193 -1.15 14.41 -14.29
N VAL A 194 -1.25 14.84 -13.04
CA VAL A 194 -1.04 16.24 -12.61
C VAL A 194 0.02 16.30 -11.50
N ASN A 195 1.01 17.20 -11.63
CA ASN A 195 1.90 17.54 -10.52
C ASN A 195 1.17 18.49 -9.57
N SER A 196 0.45 17.94 -8.59
CA SER A 196 -0.32 18.75 -7.64
C SER A 196 0.55 19.65 -6.74
N VAL A 197 1.83 19.30 -6.52
CA VAL A 197 2.77 20.13 -5.75
C VAL A 197 3.07 21.45 -6.47
N ALA A 198 2.95 21.48 -7.81
CA ALA A 198 3.17 22.67 -8.62
C ALA A 198 1.93 23.59 -8.73
N LEU A 199 0.81 23.26 -8.07
CA LEU A 199 -0.44 24.04 -8.12
C LEU A 199 -0.58 25.04 -6.96
N GLU A 200 0.51 25.68 -6.55
CA GLU A 200 0.54 26.67 -5.46
C GLU A 200 -0.24 27.96 -5.80
N GLY A 201 -0.22 28.36 -7.08
CA GLY A 201 -0.82 29.62 -7.56
C GLY A 201 0.04 30.87 -7.41
N ASP A 202 1.30 30.75 -7.00
CA ASP A 202 2.24 31.87 -6.81
C ASP A 202 3.02 32.25 -8.09
N ARG A 203 2.79 31.52 -9.19
CA ARG A 203 3.46 31.69 -10.48
C ARG A 203 4.99 31.48 -10.43
N CYS A 204 5.47 30.58 -9.56
CA CYS A 204 6.84 30.07 -9.66
C CYS A 204 7.13 29.49 -11.06
N ILE A 205 8.40 29.33 -11.45
CA ILE A 205 8.75 28.84 -12.81
C ILE A 205 8.15 27.46 -13.09
N ILE A 206 8.22 26.54 -12.13
CA ILE A 206 7.63 25.19 -12.23
C ILE A 206 6.10 25.29 -12.34
N CYS A 207 5.50 26.11 -11.48
CA CYS A 207 4.06 26.32 -11.36
C CYS A 207 3.45 26.90 -12.65
N ARG A 208 4.07 27.95 -13.22
CA ARG A 208 3.63 28.54 -14.50
C ARG A 208 3.75 27.54 -15.65
N THR A 209 4.82 26.76 -15.66
CA THR A 209 5.04 25.73 -16.70
C THR A 209 3.96 24.65 -16.61
N ALA A 210 3.67 24.20 -15.38
CA ALA A 210 2.63 23.20 -15.13
C ALA A 210 1.25 23.70 -15.53
N GLU A 211 0.88 24.91 -15.09
CA GLU A 211 -0.42 25.51 -15.42
C GLU A 211 -0.57 25.74 -16.93
N ALA A 212 0.46 26.26 -17.61
CA ALA A 212 0.44 26.42 -19.07
C ALA A 212 0.25 25.08 -19.79
N LYS A 213 0.88 24.01 -19.28
CA LYS A 213 0.72 22.67 -19.85
C LYS A 213 -0.67 22.10 -19.62
N LEU A 214 -1.27 22.28 -18.44
CA LEU A 214 -2.67 21.90 -18.18
C LEU A 214 -3.62 22.62 -19.13
N ILE A 215 -3.44 23.92 -19.36
CA ILE A 215 -4.25 24.69 -20.30
C ILE A 215 -4.13 24.11 -21.72
N GLU A 216 -2.91 23.86 -22.20
CA GLU A 216 -2.69 23.20 -23.50
C GLU A 216 -3.41 21.85 -23.61
N LEU A 217 -3.27 21.00 -22.59
CA LEU A 217 -3.90 19.68 -22.56
C LEU A 217 -5.44 19.77 -22.52
N SER A 218 -5.99 20.74 -21.79
CA SER A 218 -7.44 20.98 -21.72
C SER A 218 -8.02 21.34 -23.09
N HIS A 219 -7.33 22.19 -23.86
CA HIS A 219 -7.74 22.52 -25.22
C HIS A 219 -7.71 21.30 -26.14
N ARG A 220 -6.66 20.46 -26.03
CA ARG A 220 -6.56 19.21 -26.80
C ARG A 220 -7.67 18.22 -26.48
N LEU A 221 -8.01 18.05 -25.19
CA LEU A 221 -9.11 17.18 -24.76
C LEU A 221 -10.47 17.72 -25.18
N ASN A 222 -10.71 19.02 -25.05
CA ASN A 222 -11.96 19.65 -25.47
C ASN A 222 -12.19 19.54 -26.99
N CYS A 223 -11.13 19.65 -27.80
CA CYS A 223 -11.21 19.34 -29.23
C CYS A 223 -11.54 17.86 -29.49
N SER A 224 -10.95 16.95 -28.71
CA SER A 224 -11.22 15.51 -28.83
C SER A 224 -12.64 15.16 -28.40
N LEU A 225 -13.19 15.80 -27.37
CA LEU A 225 -14.57 15.62 -26.89
C LEU A 225 -15.63 15.98 -27.93
N LYS A 226 -15.34 16.96 -28.80
CA LYS A 226 -16.24 17.30 -29.94
C LYS A 226 -16.36 16.16 -30.96
N VAL A 227 -15.37 15.28 -31.01
CA VAL A 227 -15.29 14.15 -31.96
C VAL A 227 -15.65 12.82 -31.29
N ALA A 228 -15.29 12.67 -30.00
CA ALA A 228 -15.54 11.49 -29.19
C ALA A 228 -16.02 11.92 -27.79
N PRO A 229 -17.35 11.94 -27.53
CA PRO A 229 -17.94 12.38 -26.26
C PRO A 229 -17.41 11.64 -25.02
N ASN A 230 -16.88 10.43 -25.20
CA ASN A 230 -16.38 9.56 -24.14
C ASN A 230 -14.90 9.83 -23.76
N ALA A 231 -14.31 10.96 -24.19
CA ALA A 231 -12.89 11.27 -23.96
C ALA A 231 -12.58 11.88 -22.59
N ALA A 232 -13.57 12.05 -21.70
CA ALA A 232 -13.40 12.67 -20.39
C ALA A 232 -12.36 11.88 -19.56
N PRO A 233 -11.32 12.55 -19.02
CA PRO A 233 -10.20 11.84 -18.41
C PRO A 233 -10.52 11.33 -17.01
N ILE A 234 -9.71 10.36 -16.57
CA ILE A 234 -9.50 10.04 -15.16
C ILE A 234 -8.32 10.89 -14.70
N LEU A 235 -8.55 11.77 -13.72
CA LEU A 235 -7.52 12.65 -13.17
C LEU A 235 -6.78 11.94 -12.04
N LEU A 236 -5.45 11.87 -12.15
CA LEU A 236 -4.57 11.24 -11.18
C LEU A 236 -3.58 12.27 -10.66
N GLN A 237 -3.52 12.41 -9.34
CA GLN A 237 -2.63 13.36 -8.67
C GLN A 237 -2.29 12.88 -7.26
N HIS A 238 -1.43 13.62 -6.56
CA HIS A 238 -1.06 13.28 -5.19
C HIS A 238 -1.94 14.01 -4.16
N TYR A 239 -2.00 15.35 -4.18
CA TYR A 239 -2.85 16.09 -3.24
C TYR A 239 -4.32 15.94 -3.63
N PRO A 240 -5.25 15.76 -2.68
CA PRO A 240 -6.67 15.81 -2.97
C PRO A 240 -7.12 17.18 -3.47
N LEU A 241 -8.27 17.22 -4.16
CA LEU A 241 -8.95 18.50 -4.36
C LEU A 241 -9.37 19.10 -3.01
N TYR A 242 -9.65 20.39 -3.04
CA TYR A 242 -10.10 21.13 -1.88
C TYR A 242 -11.31 20.46 -1.21
N ARG A 243 -11.13 20.11 0.07
CA ARG A 243 -12.20 19.80 1.02
C ARG A 243 -11.81 20.33 2.39
N ARG A 244 -12.80 20.68 3.21
CA ARG A 244 -12.56 21.35 4.50
C ARG A 244 -11.88 20.44 5.54
N SER A 245 -12.24 19.16 5.54
CA SER A 245 -11.70 18.11 6.41
C SER A 245 -12.13 16.75 5.87
N ASP A 246 -11.73 15.70 6.56
CA ASP A 246 -12.20 14.34 6.28
C ASP A 246 -13.54 14.00 6.96
N SER A 247 -14.24 14.96 7.58
CA SER A 247 -15.44 14.74 8.43
C SER A 247 -16.55 13.89 7.80
N GLU A 248 -16.72 13.96 6.48
CA GLU A 248 -17.72 13.19 5.72
C GLU A 248 -17.21 11.80 5.26
N CYS A 249 -15.91 11.51 5.33
CA CYS A 249 -15.32 10.29 4.77
C CYS A 249 -15.69 9.03 5.58
N THR A 250 -16.29 8.03 4.96
CA THR A 250 -16.68 6.79 5.66
C THR A 250 -15.80 5.60 5.27
N GLY A 251 -15.83 4.53 6.08
CA GLY A 251 -15.12 3.29 5.81
C GLY A 251 -14.11 2.92 6.90
N GLU A 252 -13.67 1.67 6.89
CA GLU A 252 -12.73 1.15 7.88
C GLU A 252 -11.32 1.77 7.78
N ASP A 253 -10.99 2.28 6.61
CA ASP A 253 -9.73 2.97 6.32
C ASP A 253 -9.85 4.50 6.20
N ALA A 254 -10.98 5.07 6.59
CA ALA A 254 -11.11 6.50 6.80
C ALA A 254 -10.21 6.98 7.95
N ALA A 255 -9.99 8.30 8.02
CA ALA A 255 -9.24 8.90 9.12
C ALA A 255 -9.91 8.58 10.48
N PRO A 256 -9.15 8.32 11.55
CA PRO A 256 -9.69 8.10 12.88
C PRO A 256 -10.57 9.26 13.34
N MET A 257 -11.61 8.98 14.14
CA MET A 257 -12.59 9.99 14.56
C MET A 257 -11.96 11.22 15.23
N GLU A 258 -10.83 11.04 15.91
CA GLU A 258 -10.09 12.11 16.59
C GLU A 258 -9.45 13.10 15.60
N LYS A 259 -9.12 12.65 14.37
CA LYS A 259 -8.45 13.46 13.34
C LYS A 259 -9.36 13.86 12.19
N LYS A 260 -10.47 13.14 12.01
CA LYS A 260 -11.35 13.30 10.86
C LYS A 260 -11.97 14.70 10.75
N ASN A 261 -12.12 15.40 11.88
CA ASN A 261 -12.63 16.77 11.94
C ASN A 261 -11.55 17.84 11.87
N ASP A 262 -10.27 17.48 11.80
CA ASP A 262 -9.17 18.43 11.68
C ASP A 262 -9.34 19.22 10.38
N LEU A 263 -9.19 20.54 10.48
CA LEU A 263 -9.34 21.41 9.33
C LEU A 263 -8.11 21.29 8.43
N PHE A 264 -8.34 21.02 7.16
CA PHE A 264 -7.29 20.97 6.17
C PHE A 264 -6.81 22.37 5.79
N ARG A 265 -5.48 22.48 5.68
CA ARG A 265 -4.78 23.64 5.18
C ARG A 265 -4.59 23.50 3.67
N GLU A 266 -5.12 24.46 2.94
CA GLU A 266 -4.88 24.59 1.50
C GLU A 266 -3.38 24.65 1.19
N LYS A 267 -3.00 24.05 0.05
CA LYS A 267 -1.64 23.95 -0.48
C LYS A 267 -0.69 23.11 0.38
N TYR A 268 -1.21 22.52 1.44
CA TYR A 268 -0.47 21.61 2.31
C TYR A 268 -1.16 20.26 2.34
N ASP A 269 -2.35 20.17 2.95
CA ASP A 269 -3.12 18.93 3.08
C ASP A 269 -3.97 18.63 1.83
N VAL A 270 -4.37 19.68 1.12
CA VAL A 270 -5.21 19.64 -0.09
C VAL A 270 -4.81 20.74 -1.07
N LEU A 271 -5.21 20.63 -2.33
CA LEU A 271 -5.10 21.76 -3.27
C LEU A 271 -5.91 22.97 -2.80
N SER A 272 -5.54 24.17 -3.28
CA SER A 272 -6.37 25.35 -3.03
C SER A 272 -7.74 25.22 -3.71
N GLN A 273 -8.72 25.96 -3.21
CA GLN A 273 -10.05 26.01 -3.81
C GLN A 273 -9.97 26.46 -5.27
N GLU A 274 -9.14 27.46 -5.60
CA GLU A 274 -8.97 27.94 -6.97
C GLU A 274 -8.32 26.89 -7.88
N ALA A 275 -7.26 26.22 -7.43
CA ALA A 275 -6.61 25.16 -8.20
C ALA A 275 -7.58 24.00 -8.47
N SER A 276 -8.37 23.64 -7.46
CA SER A 276 -9.37 22.58 -7.57
C SER A 276 -10.46 22.92 -8.59
N GLN A 277 -10.99 24.15 -8.53
CA GLN A 277 -12.00 24.61 -9.48
C GLN A 277 -11.46 24.71 -10.91
N LYS A 278 -10.20 25.12 -11.09
CA LYS A 278 -9.55 25.12 -12.42
C LYS A 278 -9.48 23.72 -13.01
N LEU A 279 -9.05 22.72 -12.26
CA LEU A 279 -8.96 21.34 -12.74
C LEU A 279 -10.34 20.78 -13.12
N LEU A 280 -11.35 21.00 -12.27
CA LEU A 280 -12.74 20.58 -12.56
C LEU A 280 -13.27 21.25 -13.83
N TRP A 281 -13.06 22.56 -13.96
CA TRP A 281 -13.53 23.35 -15.11
C TRP A 281 -12.81 23.01 -16.42
N TRP A 282 -11.49 22.82 -16.38
CA TRP A 282 -10.71 22.57 -17.59
C TRP A 282 -10.95 21.17 -18.16
N PHE A 283 -11.16 20.18 -17.31
CA PHE A 283 -11.11 18.78 -17.73
C PHE A 283 -12.43 18.03 -17.61
N HIS A 284 -13.36 18.50 -16.76
CA HIS A 284 -14.60 17.77 -16.45
C HIS A 284 -14.34 16.27 -16.22
N PRO A 285 -13.42 15.90 -15.31
CA PRO A 285 -12.98 14.52 -15.17
C PRO A 285 -14.14 13.64 -14.72
N ARG A 286 -14.17 12.41 -15.20
CA ARG A 286 -15.21 11.45 -14.81
C ARG A 286 -14.89 10.69 -13.51
N LEU A 287 -13.63 10.75 -13.08
CA LEU A 287 -13.12 10.21 -11.83
C LEU A 287 -11.84 10.96 -11.47
N ILE A 288 -11.65 11.20 -10.18
CA ILE A 288 -10.41 11.72 -9.62
C ILE A 288 -9.86 10.71 -8.61
N LEU A 289 -8.57 10.41 -8.68
CA LEU A 289 -7.86 9.60 -7.70
C LEU A 289 -6.68 10.41 -7.15
N SER A 290 -6.65 10.54 -5.83
CA SER A 290 -5.62 11.29 -5.08
C SER A 290 -4.99 10.42 -3.99
N GLY A 291 -3.99 10.94 -3.28
CA GLY A 291 -3.25 10.27 -2.20
C GLY A 291 -3.11 11.17 -0.96
N HIS A 292 -1.88 11.25 -0.43
CA HIS A 292 -1.37 12.26 0.52
C HIS A 292 -1.91 12.19 1.96
N THR A 293 -3.23 12.08 2.15
CA THR A 293 -3.85 12.07 3.48
C THR A 293 -3.63 10.75 4.23
N HIS A 294 -3.05 9.75 3.56
CA HIS A 294 -2.87 8.36 3.99
C HIS A 294 -4.19 7.62 4.32
N SER A 295 -5.32 8.33 4.32
CA SER A 295 -6.65 7.89 4.69
C SER A 295 -7.55 7.79 3.48
N ALA A 296 -8.45 6.80 3.47
CA ALA A 296 -9.40 6.69 2.40
C ALA A 296 -10.49 7.75 2.58
N CYS A 297 -10.83 8.44 1.49
CA CYS A 297 -11.97 9.33 1.48
C CYS A 297 -12.63 9.33 0.12
N GLU A 298 -13.95 9.37 0.10
CA GLU A 298 -14.74 9.55 -1.11
C GLU A 298 -15.49 10.88 -1.01
N VAL A 299 -15.32 11.74 -2.01
CA VAL A 299 -15.93 13.06 -2.06
C VAL A 299 -16.60 13.27 -3.41
N LEU A 300 -17.75 13.94 -3.40
CA LEU A 300 -18.49 14.30 -4.60
C LEU A 300 -18.34 15.79 -4.89
N HIS A 301 -17.59 16.13 -5.93
CA HIS A 301 -17.38 17.50 -6.41
C HIS A 301 -18.45 17.89 -7.42
N ASN A 302 -18.94 19.12 -7.34
CA ASN A 302 -19.97 19.68 -8.23
C ASN A 302 -21.24 18.81 -8.35
N GLY A 303 -21.50 17.95 -7.37
CA GLY A 303 -22.67 17.06 -7.31
C GLY A 303 -22.59 15.82 -8.21
N ASN A 304 -21.51 15.61 -8.97
CA ASN A 304 -21.42 14.46 -9.90
C ASN A 304 -20.01 13.93 -10.18
N ILE A 305 -18.93 14.62 -9.78
CA ILE A 305 -17.55 14.17 -10.01
C ILE A 305 -17.03 13.50 -8.76
N HIS A 306 -16.84 12.18 -8.84
CA HIS A 306 -16.30 11.40 -7.73
C HIS A 306 -14.78 11.58 -7.63
N GLU A 307 -14.31 11.95 -6.44
CA GLU A 307 -12.92 11.85 -6.02
C GLU A 307 -12.75 10.75 -4.98
N ILE A 308 -11.70 9.95 -5.13
CA ILE A 308 -11.28 8.99 -4.11
C ILE A 308 -9.83 9.28 -3.73
N SER A 309 -9.60 9.62 -2.47
CA SER A 309 -8.26 9.60 -1.88
C SER A 309 -7.90 8.16 -1.54
N VAL A 310 -6.88 7.63 -2.21
CA VAL A 310 -6.35 6.29 -2.03
C VAL A 310 -5.52 6.30 -0.74
N PRO A 311 -5.80 5.39 0.22
CA PRO A 311 -5.04 5.32 1.45
C PRO A 311 -3.62 4.82 1.21
N SER A 312 -2.76 4.97 2.21
CA SER A 312 -1.38 4.49 2.12
C SER A 312 -1.30 2.98 1.96
N PHE A 313 -0.38 2.54 1.09
CA PHE A 313 -0.02 1.14 0.84
C PHE A 313 0.90 0.55 1.92
N SER A 314 1.40 1.38 2.85
CA SER A 314 2.45 1.04 3.79
C SER A 314 1.92 0.93 5.22
N TRP A 315 2.35 -0.12 5.94
CA TRP A 315 2.08 -0.22 7.38
C TRP A 315 2.67 0.94 8.19
N ARG A 316 3.58 1.72 7.62
CA ARG A 316 4.20 2.83 8.34
C ARG A 316 3.20 3.91 8.72
N ASN A 317 2.23 4.10 7.83
CA ASN A 317 1.25 5.19 7.89
C ASN A 317 -0.07 4.72 8.49
N ARG A 318 -0.39 3.41 8.39
CA ARG A 318 -1.63 2.85 8.90
C ARG A 318 -1.58 1.35 9.14
N ASN A 319 -2.41 0.88 10.06
CA ASN A 319 -2.49 -0.55 10.41
C ASN A 319 -3.15 -1.41 9.31
N ASN A 320 -4.08 -0.84 8.53
CA ASN A 320 -4.88 -1.51 7.50
C ASN A 320 -4.68 -0.92 6.09
N PRO A 321 -3.49 -1.04 5.49
CA PRO A 321 -3.23 -0.48 4.17
C PRO A 321 -4.07 -1.16 3.10
N SER A 322 -4.32 -0.47 1.99
CA SER A 322 -5.12 -1.00 0.89
C SER A 322 -4.69 -0.38 -0.45
N PHE A 323 -5.21 -0.91 -1.54
CA PHE A 323 -5.11 -0.34 -2.88
C PHE A 323 -6.45 -0.45 -3.59
N ILE A 324 -6.65 0.36 -4.63
CA ILE A 324 -7.88 0.33 -5.44
C ILE A 324 -7.62 -0.44 -6.73
N MET A 325 -8.55 -1.34 -7.06
CA MET A 325 -8.64 -2.04 -8.33
C MET A 325 -9.72 -1.39 -9.18
N GLY A 326 -9.44 -1.22 -10.47
CA GLY A 326 -10.38 -0.68 -11.44
C GLY A 326 -10.54 -1.58 -12.66
N SER A 327 -11.79 -1.88 -13.00
CA SER A 327 -12.19 -2.37 -14.32
C SER A 327 -12.69 -1.16 -15.11
N ILE A 328 -11.96 -0.75 -16.14
CA ILE A 328 -12.17 0.55 -16.79
C ILE A 328 -12.35 0.37 -18.29
N THR A 329 -13.33 1.04 -18.88
CA THR A 329 -13.52 1.20 -20.34
C THR A 329 -13.56 2.68 -20.69
N SER A 330 -13.65 3.01 -21.99
CA SER A 330 -13.81 4.42 -22.41
C SER A 330 -15.09 5.08 -21.88
N THR A 331 -16.08 4.32 -21.40
CA THR A 331 -17.38 4.86 -20.91
C THR A 331 -17.65 4.59 -19.45
N GLU A 332 -17.11 3.51 -18.90
CA GLU A 332 -17.43 3.05 -17.54
C GLU A 332 -16.19 2.89 -16.68
N VAL A 333 -16.38 3.11 -15.37
CA VAL A 333 -15.43 2.78 -14.31
C VAL A 333 -16.18 1.95 -13.29
N SER A 334 -15.61 0.82 -12.89
CA SER A 334 -16.01 0.11 -11.69
C SER A 334 -14.78 -0.08 -10.81
N LEU A 335 -14.90 0.26 -9.52
CA LEU A 335 -13.78 0.26 -8.57
C LEU A 335 -14.06 -0.72 -7.42
N TYR A 336 -13.00 -1.34 -6.92
CA TYR A 336 -13.03 -2.22 -5.76
C TYR A 336 -11.80 -1.96 -4.89
N LYS A 337 -11.98 -1.88 -3.58
CA LYS A 337 -10.89 -1.67 -2.64
C LYS A 337 -10.40 -3.02 -2.10
N CYS A 338 -9.10 -3.28 -2.26
CA CYS A 338 -8.45 -4.49 -1.76
C CYS A 338 -7.57 -4.16 -0.56
N PHE A 339 -7.95 -4.65 0.62
CA PHE A 339 -7.16 -4.51 1.84
C PHE A 339 -5.95 -5.44 1.85
N LEU A 340 -4.89 -4.99 2.52
CA LEU A 340 -3.72 -5.79 2.86
C LEU A 340 -3.83 -6.32 4.29
N PRO A 341 -3.00 -7.30 4.69
CA PRO A 341 -3.01 -7.80 6.05
C PRO A 341 -2.77 -6.68 7.07
N TYR A 342 -3.35 -6.81 8.25
CA TYR A 342 -3.22 -5.82 9.32
C TYR A 342 -1.90 -6.06 10.05
N GLU A 343 -1.14 -5.01 10.35
CA GLU A 343 0.12 -5.17 11.08
C GLU A 343 -0.13 -5.80 12.45
N ASN A 344 -1.13 -5.29 13.19
CA ASN A 344 -1.50 -5.79 14.50
C ASN A 344 -1.94 -7.26 14.48
N THR A 345 -2.55 -7.73 13.40
CA THR A 345 -2.87 -9.17 13.25
C THR A 345 -1.60 -10.00 13.17
N VAL A 346 -0.60 -9.55 12.39
CA VAL A 346 0.69 -10.25 12.31
C VAL A 346 1.41 -10.24 13.66
N ILE A 347 1.44 -9.09 14.34
CA ILE A 347 2.02 -8.97 15.68
C ILE A 347 1.31 -9.89 16.67
N ALA A 348 -0.03 -9.90 16.69
CA ALA A 348 -0.82 -10.75 17.59
C ALA A 348 -0.55 -12.24 17.36
N ILE A 349 -0.40 -12.67 16.10
CA ILE A 349 -0.02 -14.05 15.77
C ILE A 349 1.36 -14.38 16.33
N TYR A 350 2.36 -13.49 16.14
CA TYR A 350 3.69 -13.70 16.70
C TYR A 350 3.69 -13.76 18.23
N CYS A 351 2.99 -12.84 18.92
CA CYS A 351 2.88 -12.83 20.38
C CYS A 351 2.19 -14.10 20.91
N THR A 352 1.12 -14.54 20.25
CA THR A 352 0.39 -15.76 20.62
C THR A 352 1.27 -16.99 20.42
N ALA A 353 1.94 -17.11 19.27
CA ALA A 353 2.86 -18.20 18.99
C ALA A 353 4.04 -18.25 19.96
N GLY A 354 4.62 -17.10 20.30
CA GLY A 354 5.69 -16.99 21.30
C GLY A 354 5.24 -17.45 22.68
N SER A 355 4.02 -17.09 23.08
CA SER A 355 3.43 -17.54 24.35
C SER A 355 3.22 -19.05 24.39
N VAL A 356 2.69 -19.63 23.31
CA VAL A 356 2.54 -21.10 23.16
C VAL A 356 3.91 -21.78 23.21
N LEU A 357 4.92 -21.25 22.54
CA LEU A 357 6.28 -21.79 22.55
C LEU A 357 6.88 -21.81 23.95
N ALA A 358 6.73 -20.72 24.71
CA ALA A 358 7.18 -20.63 26.09
C ALA A 358 6.52 -21.70 26.98
N VAL A 359 5.19 -21.88 26.86
CA VAL A 359 4.47 -22.92 27.60
C VAL A 359 4.96 -24.32 27.24
N LEU A 360 5.17 -24.61 25.95
CA LEU A 360 5.68 -25.92 25.49
C LEU A 360 7.07 -26.21 26.04
N ILE A 361 7.95 -25.21 26.07
CA ILE A 361 9.30 -25.33 26.65
C ILE A 361 9.20 -25.60 28.15
N LEU A 362 8.43 -24.80 28.90
CA LEU A 362 8.24 -24.98 30.33
C LEU A 362 7.66 -26.35 30.67
N ALA A 363 6.64 -26.80 29.93
CA ALA A 363 6.04 -28.13 30.10
C ALA A 363 7.02 -29.27 29.79
N HIS A 364 7.97 -29.07 28.88
CA HIS A 364 9.00 -30.07 28.57
C HIS A 364 10.07 -30.19 29.68
N PHE A 365 10.43 -29.07 30.30
CA PHE A 365 11.44 -29.01 31.36
C PHE A 365 10.88 -29.14 32.77
N GLN A 366 9.56 -29.08 32.96
CA GLN A 366 8.94 -29.42 34.23
C GLN A 366 9.33 -30.85 34.62
N PRO A 367 9.98 -31.06 35.78
CA PRO A 367 10.26 -32.39 36.26
C PRO A 367 8.93 -33.09 36.43
N ARG A 368 8.72 -34.18 35.67
CA ARG A 368 7.63 -35.11 35.97
C ARG A 368 7.82 -35.51 37.43
N LEU A 369 6.97 -35.02 38.32
CA LEU A 369 6.87 -35.55 39.67
C LEU A 369 6.66 -37.04 39.49
N SER A 370 7.72 -37.81 39.77
CA SER A 370 7.65 -39.26 39.74
C SER A 370 6.50 -39.66 40.67
N PRO A 371 5.57 -40.56 40.25
CA PRO A 371 4.54 -41.10 41.14
C PRO A 371 5.14 -41.62 42.45
N TYR A 372 6.42 -42.02 42.42
CA TYR A 372 7.19 -42.46 43.55
C TYR A 372 7.33 -41.41 44.66
N HIS A 373 7.53 -40.13 44.35
CA HIS A 373 7.65 -39.08 45.39
C HIS A 373 6.30 -38.70 46.01
N PHE A 374 5.20 -38.86 45.27
CA PHE A 374 3.84 -38.68 45.78
C PHE A 374 3.43 -39.84 46.70
N VAL A 375 3.70 -41.08 46.29
CA VAL A 375 3.45 -42.28 47.10
C VAL A 375 4.34 -42.30 48.34
N GLN A 376 5.60 -41.92 48.25
CA GLN A 376 6.49 -41.88 49.41
C GLN A 376 6.06 -40.80 50.41
N ARG A 377 5.59 -39.61 49.97
CA ARG A 377 5.00 -38.60 50.88
C ARG A 377 3.69 -39.06 51.54
N LEU A 378 2.86 -39.86 50.84
CA LEU A 378 1.66 -40.47 51.43
C LEU A 378 2.01 -41.55 52.47
N ILE A 379 3.03 -42.38 52.21
CA ILE A 379 3.51 -43.41 53.13
C ILE A 379 4.17 -42.80 54.38
N THR A 380 4.94 -41.71 54.25
CA THR A 380 5.54 -41.05 55.43
C THR A 380 4.48 -40.36 56.30
N LYS A 381 3.37 -39.88 55.72
CA LYS A 381 2.22 -39.36 56.49
C LYS A 381 1.45 -40.45 57.23
N TYR A 382 1.39 -41.67 56.69
CA TYR A 382 0.71 -42.81 57.34
C TYR A 382 1.55 -43.48 58.44
N LYS A 383 2.86 -43.26 58.48
CA LYS A 383 3.75 -43.75 59.56
C LYS A 383 3.89 -42.79 60.75
N ALA A 384 3.21 -41.66 60.72
CA ALA A 384 3.25 -40.63 61.77
C ALA A 384 1.91 -40.48 62.51
N LEU A 385 1.01 -41.46 62.39
CA LEU A 385 -0.27 -41.59 63.09
C LEU A 385 -0.25 -42.79 64.03
#